data_AF-A0A1Y5G2N5-F1
#
_entry.id   AF-A0A1Y5G2N5-F1
#
_cell.length_a   1.000
_cell.length_b   1.000
_cell.length_c   1.000
_cell.angle_alpha   90.00
_cell.angle_beta   90.00
_cell.angle_gamma   90.00
#
_symmetry.space_group_name_H-M   'P 1'
#
loop_
_entity.id
_entity.type
_entity.pdbx_description
1 polymer ?
#
loop_
_entity_poly.entity_id
_entity_poly.type
_entity_poly.pdbx_seq_one_letter_code
_entity_poly.pdbx_strand_id
1 'polypeptide(L)'
;MHIEDQIPLLEELLLEWKKRIGDEYMGYHNHVYRRVHFCLSLKECNDEEREKIIIAGVFHDIGIWIEDTADYIEPSIPPAMAYLERRNLQAWNEEITLMITEHHKLREYKGELSSLVELFRKADLVDFSFGAFKFGLPKTTVKAVKKYFPNASFHKNLAKLAARWFVKHPLNPAPMMKW
;
A
#
# COMPACT_ATOMS: atom_id res chain seq x y z
N MET A 1 -10.38 13.05 -13.16
CA MET A 1 -9.93 12.73 -11.80
C MET A 1 -9.29 13.98 -11.21
N HIS A 2 -9.75 14.39 -10.04
CA HIS A 2 -9.10 15.42 -9.23
C HIS A 2 -7.95 14.76 -8.46
N ILE A 3 -6.76 15.36 -8.50
CA ILE A 3 -5.61 14.91 -7.70
C ILE A 3 -5.59 15.79 -6.46
N GLU A 4 -5.67 15.18 -5.29
CA GLU A 4 -5.61 15.87 -4.01
C GLU A 4 -4.16 16.01 -3.59
N ASP A 5 -3.71 17.26 -3.45
CA ASP A 5 -2.33 17.59 -3.11
C ASP A 5 -1.97 17.18 -1.68
N GLN A 6 -2.97 17.18 -0.79
CA GLN A 6 -2.83 16.80 0.60
C GLN A 6 -4.06 16.02 1.06
N ILE A 7 -3.82 14.86 1.66
CA ILE A 7 -4.82 14.05 2.35
C ILE A 7 -4.47 14.10 3.85
N PRO A 8 -5.14 14.93 4.67
CA PRO A 8 -4.70 15.21 6.05
C PRO A 8 -4.47 13.96 6.91
N LEU A 9 -5.36 12.97 6.81
CA LEU A 9 -5.20 11.71 7.54
C LEU A 9 -3.95 10.93 7.07
N LEU A 10 -3.67 10.89 5.77
CA LEU A 10 -2.50 10.20 5.24
C LEU A 10 -1.21 10.89 5.75
N GLU A 11 -1.16 12.22 5.68
CA GLU A 11 -0.04 13.01 6.18
C GLU A 11 0.21 12.80 7.67
N GLU A 12 -0.85 12.87 8.48
CA GLU A 12 -0.82 12.64 9.93
C GLU A 12 -0.20 11.28 10.24
N LEU A 13 -0.73 10.21 9.63
CA LEU A 13 -0.28 8.85 9.89
C LEU A 13 1.15 8.61 9.40
N LEU A 14 1.51 9.03 8.19
CA LEU A 14 2.87 8.82 7.67
C LEU A 14 3.92 9.63 8.43
N LEU A 15 3.57 10.80 8.98
CA LEU A 15 4.50 11.63 9.72
C LEU A 15 5.07 10.88 10.94
N GLU A 16 4.27 10.07 11.63
CA GLU A 16 4.71 9.23 12.76
C GLU A 16 5.83 8.25 12.34
N TRP A 17 5.83 7.80 11.08
CA TRP A 17 6.78 6.83 10.55
C TRP A 17 7.98 7.46 9.86
N LYS A 18 7.98 8.78 9.63
CA LYS A 18 9.02 9.48 8.88
C LYS A 18 10.44 9.18 9.38
N LYS A 19 10.63 9.18 10.70
CA LYS A 19 11.94 8.87 11.32
C LYS A 19 12.35 7.41 11.09
N ARG A 20 11.40 6.47 11.13
CA ARG A 20 11.65 5.04 10.94
C ARG A 20 12.00 4.72 9.49
N ILE A 21 11.30 5.33 8.53
CA ILE A 21 11.50 5.11 7.09
C ILE A 21 12.77 5.83 6.59
N GLY A 22 13.10 6.99 7.16
CA GLY A 22 14.32 7.73 6.85
C GLY A 22 14.37 8.23 5.39
N ASP A 23 15.49 8.00 4.72
CA ASP A 23 15.75 8.52 3.37
C ASP A 23 14.78 7.97 2.30
N GLU A 24 14.10 6.86 2.58
CA GLU A 24 13.12 6.25 1.67
C GLU A 24 11.71 6.84 1.82
N TYR A 25 11.52 7.76 2.78
CA TYR A 25 10.20 8.29 3.17
C TYR A 25 9.43 8.86 1.99
N MET A 26 10.07 9.70 1.17
CA MET A 26 9.39 10.33 0.04
C MET A 26 8.96 9.32 -1.03
N GLY A 27 9.74 8.25 -1.20
CA GLY A 27 9.39 7.14 -2.09
C GLY A 27 8.12 6.43 -1.63
N TYR A 28 8.08 6.06 -0.34
CA TYR A 28 6.93 5.39 0.24
C TYR A 28 5.70 6.29 0.31
N HIS A 29 5.86 7.51 0.79
CA HIS A 29 4.83 8.55 0.80
C HIS A 29 4.14 8.67 -0.56
N ASN A 30 4.93 8.88 -1.62
CA ASN A 30 4.37 9.03 -2.96
C ASN A 30 3.72 7.75 -3.45
N HIS A 31 4.23 6.57 -3.08
CA HIS A 31 3.57 5.30 -3.38
C HIS A 31 2.18 5.18 -2.75
N VAL A 32 2.05 5.47 -1.45
CA VAL A 32 0.75 5.48 -0.76
C VAL A 32 -0.22 6.46 -1.44
N TYR A 33 0.24 7.67 -1.74
CA TYR A 33 -0.56 8.66 -2.46
C TYR A 33 -1.05 8.15 -3.83
N ARG A 34 -0.17 7.57 -4.66
CA ARG A 34 -0.56 7.03 -5.96
C ARG A 34 -1.62 5.94 -5.81
N ARG A 35 -1.42 5.04 -4.85
CA ARG A 35 -2.35 3.94 -4.59
C ARG A 35 -3.72 4.39 -4.10
N VAL A 36 -3.79 5.30 -3.12
CA VAL A 36 -5.07 5.86 -2.65
C VAL A 36 -5.83 6.49 -3.82
N HIS A 37 -5.16 7.29 -4.64
CA HIS A 37 -5.75 7.87 -5.83
C HIS A 37 -6.20 6.84 -6.87
N PHE A 38 -5.49 5.72 -7.03
CA PHE A 38 -5.92 4.63 -7.91
C PHE A 38 -7.14 3.89 -7.37
N CYS A 39 -7.23 3.63 -6.07
CA CYS A 39 -8.45 3.09 -5.45
C CYS A 39 -9.66 3.98 -5.76
N LEU A 40 -9.54 5.27 -5.46
CA LEU A 40 -10.61 6.26 -5.63
C LEU A 40 -10.95 6.55 -7.10
N SER A 41 -10.06 6.19 -8.03
CA SER A 41 -10.33 6.28 -9.47
C SER A 41 -10.95 5.01 -10.06
N LEU A 42 -10.77 3.87 -9.38
CA LEU A 42 -11.29 2.57 -9.80
C LEU A 42 -12.72 2.35 -9.31
N LYS A 43 -13.08 2.94 -8.17
CA LYS A 43 -14.39 2.80 -7.53
C LYS A 43 -14.75 4.12 -6.82
N GLU A 44 -16.00 4.54 -6.94
CA GLU A 44 -16.57 5.57 -6.06
C GLU A 44 -16.68 4.99 -4.64
N CYS A 45 -15.97 5.60 -3.69
CA CYS A 45 -15.92 5.16 -2.30
C CYS A 45 -16.64 6.17 -1.40
N ASN A 46 -17.39 5.67 -0.42
CA ASN A 46 -17.90 6.52 0.65
C ASN A 46 -16.78 6.94 1.63
N ASP A 47 -17.10 7.82 2.58
CA ASP A 47 -16.10 8.37 3.52
C ASP A 47 -15.43 7.28 4.37
N GLU A 48 -16.18 6.27 4.83
CA GLU A 48 -15.63 5.15 5.61
C GLU A 48 -14.67 4.30 4.76
N GLU A 49 -15.07 3.94 3.55
CA GLU A 49 -14.25 3.16 2.62
C GLU A 49 -12.94 3.90 2.28
N ARG A 50 -13.05 5.22 2.04
CA ARG A 50 -11.90 6.09 1.81
C ARG A 50 -10.96 6.11 3.02
N GLU A 51 -11.50 6.22 4.23
CA GLU A 51 -10.71 6.20 5.45
C GLU A 51 -9.96 4.87 5.62
N LYS A 52 -10.64 3.73 5.41
CA LYS A 52 -10.02 2.40 5.43
C LYS A 52 -8.91 2.25 4.39
N ILE A 53 -9.12 2.75 3.16
CA ILE A 53 -8.10 2.75 2.10
C ILE A 53 -6.85 3.54 2.52
N ILE A 54 -7.04 4.71 3.14
CA ILE A 54 -5.92 5.53 3.62
C ILE A 54 -5.17 4.81 4.73
N ILE A 55 -5.87 4.29 5.73
CA ILE A 55 -5.27 3.57 6.87
C ILE A 55 -4.48 2.34 6.36
N ALA A 56 -5.11 1.45 5.60
CA ALA A 56 -4.43 0.29 5.02
C ALA A 56 -3.26 0.71 4.13
N GLY A 57 -3.43 1.79 3.34
CA GLY A 57 -2.40 2.36 2.49
C GLY A 57 -1.15 2.77 3.26
N VAL A 58 -1.30 3.41 4.43
CA VAL A 58 -0.15 3.84 5.24
C VAL A 58 0.58 2.68 5.89
N PHE A 59 -0.13 1.61 6.27
CA PHE A 59 0.46 0.52 7.04
C PHE A 59 0.93 -0.68 6.21
N HIS A 60 0.42 -0.92 5.00
CA HIS A 60 0.62 -2.21 4.30
C HIS A 60 2.07 -2.67 4.12
N ASP A 61 3.00 -1.73 3.91
CA ASP A 61 4.42 -1.99 3.66
C ASP A 61 5.31 -1.54 4.82
N ILE A 62 4.73 -1.02 5.91
CA ILE A 62 5.53 -0.40 6.99
C ILE A 62 6.49 -1.38 7.65
N GLY A 63 6.13 -2.67 7.63
CA GLY A 63 6.96 -3.78 8.08
C GLY A 63 8.34 -3.85 7.43
N ILE A 64 8.51 -3.30 6.20
CA ILE A 64 9.79 -3.23 5.50
C ILE A 64 10.82 -2.54 6.38
N TRP A 65 10.45 -1.40 6.98
CA TRP A 65 11.37 -0.58 7.78
C TRP A 65 11.35 -0.94 9.27
N ILE A 66 10.29 -1.57 9.77
CA ILE A 66 10.24 -2.03 11.15
C ILE A 66 11.27 -3.14 11.37
N GLU A 67 11.29 -4.15 10.49
CA GLU A 67 12.10 -5.36 10.63
C GLU A 67 13.27 -5.44 9.63
N ASP A 68 13.50 -4.43 8.78
CA ASP A 68 14.49 -4.43 7.68
C ASP A 68 14.43 -5.73 6.83
N THR A 69 13.20 -6.10 6.42
CA THR A 69 12.89 -7.40 5.81
C THR A 69 12.07 -7.28 4.53
N ALA A 70 12.21 -8.26 3.63
CA ALA A 70 11.31 -8.43 2.49
C ALA A 70 10.05 -9.25 2.85
N ASP A 71 10.05 -9.94 3.99
CA ASP A 71 8.90 -10.68 4.54
C ASP A 71 8.11 -9.81 5.53
N TYR A 72 7.59 -8.70 5.02
CA TYR A 72 7.13 -7.59 5.85
C TYR A 72 5.62 -7.59 6.13
N ILE A 73 4.85 -8.49 5.51
CA ILE A 73 3.38 -8.49 5.59
C ILE A 73 2.90 -8.65 7.03
N GLU A 74 3.41 -9.64 7.77
CA GLU A 74 3.05 -9.81 9.17
C GLU A 74 3.54 -8.65 10.06
N PRO A 75 4.80 -8.17 9.93
CA PRO A 75 5.26 -6.97 10.64
C PRO A 75 4.44 -5.70 10.39
N SER A 76 3.74 -5.59 9.26
CA SER A 76 2.85 -4.46 8.95
C SER A 76 1.52 -4.45 9.73
N ILE A 77 1.07 -5.59 10.27
CA ILE A 77 -0.25 -5.72 10.92
C ILE A 77 -0.32 -5.06 12.31
N PRO A 78 0.60 -5.32 13.26
CA PRO A 78 0.48 -4.79 14.61
C PRO A 78 0.37 -3.25 14.67
N PRO A 79 1.13 -2.47 13.88
CA PRO A 79 0.97 -1.01 13.83
C PRO A 79 -0.42 -0.55 13.40
N ALA A 80 -1.00 -1.21 12.39
CA ALA A 80 -2.35 -0.90 11.91
C ALA A 80 -3.40 -1.20 12.98
N MET A 81 -3.31 -2.38 13.62
CA MET A 81 -4.25 -2.78 14.68
C MET A 81 -4.17 -1.85 15.89
N ALA A 82 -2.95 -1.47 16.30
CA ALA A 82 -2.75 -0.53 17.39
C ALA A 82 -3.33 0.85 17.06
N TYR A 83 -3.27 1.30 15.80
CA TYR A 83 -3.92 2.54 15.39
C TYR A 83 -5.45 2.43 15.48
N LEU A 84 -6.03 1.36 14.95
CA LEU A 84 -7.48 1.14 15.00
C LEU A 84 -7.99 1.07 16.44
N GLU A 85 -7.27 0.39 17.33
CA GLU A 85 -7.61 0.34 18.76
C GLU A 85 -7.59 1.72 19.42
N ARG A 86 -6.53 2.53 19.20
CA ARG A 86 -6.45 3.90 19.75
C ARG A 86 -7.57 4.81 19.28
N ARG A 87 -8.16 4.52 18.12
CA ARG A 87 -9.23 5.32 17.49
C ARG A 87 -10.63 4.74 17.70
N ASN A 88 -10.76 3.63 18.44
CA ASN A 88 -12.02 2.90 18.62
C ASN A 88 -12.64 2.39 17.29
N LEU A 89 -11.79 1.95 16.36
CA LEU A 89 -12.15 1.48 15.00
C LEU A 89 -11.94 -0.03 14.84
N GLN A 90 -11.97 -0.81 15.92
CA GLN A 90 -11.66 -2.26 15.90
C GLN A 90 -12.60 -3.07 15.01
N ALA A 91 -13.80 -2.56 14.71
CA ALA A 91 -14.73 -3.17 13.75
C ALA A 91 -14.13 -3.30 12.34
N TRP A 92 -13.06 -2.56 12.02
CA TRP A 92 -12.38 -2.59 10.73
C TRP A 92 -11.15 -3.52 10.71
N ASN A 93 -10.81 -4.15 11.84
CA ASN A 93 -9.59 -4.95 11.98
C ASN A 93 -9.48 -6.03 10.91
N GLU A 94 -10.55 -6.79 10.68
CA GLU A 94 -10.56 -7.88 9.72
C GLU A 94 -10.34 -7.37 8.29
N GLU A 95 -11.10 -6.37 7.86
CA GLU A 95 -11.02 -5.83 6.49
C GLU A 95 -9.66 -5.19 6.21
N ILE A 96 -9.12 -4.39 7.15
CA ILE A 96 -7.80 -3.76 6.99
C ILE A 96 -6.69 -4.82 7.02
N THR A 97 -6.80 -5.84 7.88
CA THR A 97 -5.87 -6.97 7.89
C THR A 97 -5.88 -7.70 6.55
N LEU A 98 -7.04 -7.93 5.95
CA LEU A 98 -7.15 -8.55 4.62
C LEU A 98 -6.60 -7.66 3.51
N MET A 99 -6.85 -6.35 3.56
CA MET A 99 -6.25 -5.40 2.62
C MET A 99 -4.72 -5.47 2.67
N ILE A 100 -4.13 -5.55 3.86
CA ILE A 100 -2.66 -5.67 4.02
C ILE A 100 -2.16 -7.08 3.67
N THR A 101 -2.84 -8.15 4.07
CA THR A 101 -2.32 -9.51 3.84
C THR A 101 -2.53 -10.04 2.43
N GLU A 102 -3.47 -9.48 1.66
CA GLU A 102 -3.83 -9.97 0.33
C GLU A 102 -3.39 -9.04 -0.81
N HIS A 103 -2.73 -7.89 -0.56
CA HIS A 103 -2.42 -6.93 -1.63
C HIS A 103 -1.43 -7.44 -2.69
N HIS A 104 -0.58 -8.41 -2.35
CA HIS A 104 0.29 -9.13 -3.31
C HIS A 104 -0.30 -10.44 -3.84
N LYS A 105 -1.58 -10.72 -3.55
CA LYS A 105 -2.22 -11.93 -4.05
C LYS A 105 -2.24 -11.92 -5.58
N LEU A 106 -1.77 -12.99 -6.20
CA LEU A 106 -1.69 -13.11 -7.66
C LEU A 106 -3.07 -13.25 -8.30
N ARG A 107 -3.99 -13.94 -7.61
CA ARG A 107 -5.36 -14.14 -8.04
C ARG A 107 -6.30 -13.16 -7.33
N GLU A 108 -7.46 -12.96 -7.93
CA GLU A 108 -8.55 -12.18 -7.33
C GLU A 108 -8.91 -12.72 -5.94
N TYR A 109 -9.11 -11.82 -4.98
CA TYR A 109 -9.66 -12.16 -3.68
C TYR A 109 -11.19 -12.26 -3.76
N LYS A 110 -11.75 -13.40 -3.33
CA LYS A 110 -13.19 -13.74 -3.48
C LYS A 110 -13.92 -13.96 -2.14
N GLY A 111 -13.35 -13.49 -1.03
CA GLY A 111 -14.00 -13.58 0.29
C GLY A 111 -15.14 -12.58 0.46
N GLU A 112 -15.79 -12.62 1.63
CA GLU A 112 -16.95 -11.77 1.96
C GLU A 112 -16.62 -10.26 1.88
N LEU A 113 -15.42 -9.87 2.32
CA LEU A 113 -14.92 -8.50 2.31
C LEU A 113 -14.22 -8.10 1.00
N SER A 114 -14.59 -8.74 -0.12
CA SER A 114 -13.85 -8.62 -1.38
C SER A 114 -13.86 -7.22 -2.00
N SER A 115 -14.86 -6.37 -1.68
CA SER A 115 -15.01 -5.07 -2.34
C SER A 115 -13.77 -4.17 -2.17
N LEU A 116 -13.33 -3.94 -0.93
CA LEU A 116 -12.14 -3.12 -0.68
C LEU A 116 -10.83 -3.89 -0.80
N VAL A 117 -10.81 -5.17 -0.43
CA VAL A 117 -9.59 -6.00 -0.51
C VAL A 117 -9.11 -6.13 -1.96
N GLU A 118 -10.02 -6.44 -2.90
CA GLU A 118 -9.66 -6.56 -4.31
C GLU A 118 -9.36 -5.19 -4.95
N LEU A 119 -10.06 -4.14 -4.53
CA LEU A 119 -9.76 -2.77 -4.96
C LEU A 119 -8.34 -2.35 -4.57
N PHE A 120 -7.97 -2.62 -3.32
CA PHE A 120 -6.66 -2.29 -2.75
C PHE A 120 -5.53 -3.07 -3.44
N ARG A 121 -5.73 -4.37 -3.68
CA ARG A 121 -4.82 -5.25 -4.44
C ARG A 121 -4.64 -4.77 -5.88
N LYS A 122 -5.73 -4.41 -6.57
CA LYS A 122 -5.68 -3.86 -7.93
C LYS A 122 -4.89 -2.56 -7.96
N ALA A 123 -5.21 -1.61 -7.08
CA ALA A 123 -4.53 -0.31 -7.02
C ALA A 123 -3.03 -0.44 -6.70
N ASP A 124 -2.66 -1.38 -5.82
CA ASP A 124 -1.25 -1.73 -5.56
C ASP A 124 -0.55 -2.18 -6.85
N LEU A 125 -1.12 -3.16 -7.54
CA LEU A 125 -0.54 -3.68 -8.76
C LEU A 125 -0.46 -2.64 -9.88
N VAL A 126 -1.41 -1.68 -9.95
CA VAL A 126 -1.31 -0.55 -10.88
C VAL A 126 -0.02 0.24 -10.61
N ASP A 127 0.26 0.57 -9.35
CA ASP A 127 1.45 1.35 -9.02
C ASP A 127 2.75 0.55 -9.18
N PHE A 128 2.79 -0.64 -8.58
CA PHE A 128 3.95 -1.52 -8.56
C PHE A 128 4.39 -1.95 -9.97
N SER A 129 3.41 -2.15 -10.87
CA SER A 129 3.70 -2.48 -12.28
C SER A 129 3.99 -1.27 -13.16
N PHE A 130 4.15 -0.08 -12.57
CA PHE A 130 4.26 1.20 -13.28
C PHE A 130 3.09 1.51 -14.24
N GLY A 131 1.93 0.87 -14.06
CA GLY A 131 0.75 1.00 -14.90
C GLY A 131 0.67 0.01 -16.07
N ALA A 132 1.43 -1.10 -16.02
CA ALA A 132 1.26 -2.19 -16.97
C ALA A 132 -0.10 -2.87 -16.78
N PHE A 133 -0.50 -3.08 -15.53
CA PHE A 133 -1.87 -3.42 -15.15
C PHE A 133 -2.64 -2.13 -14.79
N LYS A 134 -3.92 -2.04 -15.20
CA LYS A 134 -4.73 -0.80 -15.05
C LYS A 134 -6.17 -1.04 -14.58
N PHE A 135 -6.71 -2.25 -14.78
CA PHE A 135 -8.05 -2.62 -14.33
C PHE A 135 -9.17 -1.65 -14.74
N GLY A 136 -9.07 -1.05 -15.92
CA GLY A 136 -10.04 -0.06 -16.42
C GLY A 136 -9.60 1.39 -16.28
N LEU A 137 -8.54 1.70 -15.52
CA LEU A 137 -8.03 3.06 -15.40
C LEU A 137 -7.52 3.60 -16.76
N PRO A 138 -7.91 4.83 -17.15
CA PRO A 138 -7.33 5.49 -18.29
C PRO A 138 -5.81 5.67 -18.12
N LYS A 139 -5.06 5.47 -19.21
CA LYS A 139 -3.60 5.70 -19.23
C LYS A 139 -3.25 7.14 -18.84
N THR A 140 -4.11 8.10 -19.18
CA THR A 140 -3.97 9.51 -18.81
C THR A 140 -4.06 9.71 -17.30
N THR A 141 -5.00 9.05 -16.62
CA THR A 141 -5.13 9.06 -15.16
C THR A 141 -3.85 8.54 -14.49
N VAL A 142 -3.38 7.35 -14.88
CA VAL A 142 -2.15 6.76 -14.31
C VAL A 142 -0.94 7.66 -14.53
N LYS A 143 -0.80 8.23 -15.73
CA LYS A 143 0.28 9.18 -16.02
C LYS A 143 0.19 10.46 -15.18
N ALA A 144 -1.00 11.03 -15.01
CA ALA A 144 -1.20 12.25 -14.25
C ALA A 144 -0.81 12.04 -12.78
N VAL A 145 -1.30 10.97 -12.16
CA VAL A 145 -0.99 10.59 -10.77
C VAL A 145 0.50 10.33 -10.57
N LYS A 146 1.14 9.55 -11.46
CA LYS A 146 2.59 9.29 -11.38
C LYS A 146 3.46 10.52 -11.63
N LYS A 147 2.98 11.46 -12.45
CA LYS A 147 3.66 12.74 -12.69
C LYS A 147 3.57 13.62 -11.44
N TYR A 148 2.41 13.63 -10.80
CA TYR A 148 2.17 14.43 -9.60
C TYR A 148 2.94 13.91 -8.38
N PHE A 149 2.89 12.59 -8.16
CA PHE A 149 3.60 11.89 -7.10
C PHE A 149 4.75 11.05 -7.70
N PRO A 150 5.92 11.64 -7.97
CA PRO A 150 7.02 10.93 -8.63
C PRO A 150 7.51 9.75 -7.79
N ASN A 151 8.09 8.74 -8.45
CA ASN A 151 8.48 7.50 -7.77
C ASN A 151 9.49 7.69 -6.62
N ALA A 152 10.31 8.75 -6.67
CA ALA A 152 11.27 9.11 -5.63
C ALA A 152 12.12 7.90 -5.14
N SER A 153 12.62 7.11 -6.09
CA SER A 153 13.43 5.89 -5.87
C SER A 153 12.75 4.72 -5.16
N PHE A 154 11.43 4.73 -4.95
CA PHE A 154 10.70 3.64 -4.28
C PHE A 154 11.01 2.26 -4.87
N HIS A 155 10.83 2.06 -6.18
CA HIS A 155 11.09 0.75 -6.81
C HIS A 155 12.58 0.37 -6.79
N LYS A 156 13.47 1.36 -6.85
CA LYS A 156 14.91 1.12 -6.74
C LYS A 156 15.27 0.60 -5.34
N ASN A 157 14.64 1.13 -4.29
CA ASN A 157 14.86 0.69 -2.93
C ASN A 157 14.25 -0.69 -2.66
N LEU A 158 13.05 -0.98 -3.20
CA LEU A 158 12.50 -2.34 -3.20
C LEU A 158 13.42 -3.35 -3.89
N ALA A 159 14.00 -2.99 -5.04
CA ALA A 159 14.95 -3.87 -5.74
C ALA A 159 16.22 -4.15 -4.91
N LYS A 160 16.74 -3.14 -4.18
CA LYS A 160 17.87 -3.33 -3.24
C LYS A 160 17.48 -4.24 -2.08
N LEU A 161 16.30 -4.06 -1.50
CA LEU A 161 15.76 -4.91 -0.44
C LEU A 161 15.66 -6.36 -0.92
N ALA A 162 15.04 -6.59 -2.08
CA ALA A 162 14.91 -7.91 -2.68
C ALA A 162 16.27 -8.55 -2.97
N ALA A 163 17.25 -7.79 -3.46
CA ALA A 163 18.60 -8.29 -3.69
C ALA A 163 19.29 -8.72 -2.39
N ARG A 164 19.21 -7.91 -1.32
CA ARG A 164 19.76 -8.25 0.02
C ARG A 164 19.08 -9.50 0.58
N TRP A 165 17.76 -9.62 0.40
CA TRP A 165 16.98 -10.77 0.83
C TRP A 165 17.38 -12.04 0.09
N PHE A 166 17.48 -11.98 -1.24
CA PHE A 166 17.79 -13.14 -2.09
C PHE A 166 19.14 -13.79 -1.74
N VAL A 167 20.14 -12.99 -1.38
CA VAL A 167 21.46 -13.50 -0.93
C VAL A 167 21.33 -14.41 0.28
N LYS A 168 20.39 -14.13 1.19
CA LYS A 168 20.14 -14.92 2.41
C LYS A 168 19.10 -16.02 2.19
N HIS A 169 18.16 -15.83 1.26
CA HIS A 169 16.99 -16.70 1.05
C HIS A 169 16.79 -17.07 -0.43
N PRO A 170 17.73 -17.78 -1.07
CA PRO A 170 17.67 -18.05 -2.51
C PRO A 170 16.49 -18.94 -2.92
N LEU A 171 15.97 -19.76 -2.00
CA LEU A 171 14.83 -20.66 -2.23
C LEU A 171 13.48 -20.03 -1.88
N ASN A 172 13.47 -18.83 -1.30
CA ASN A 172 12.25 -18.08 -0.99
C ASN A 172 12.43 -16.59 -1.38
N PRO A 173 12.57 -16.26 -2.67
CA PRO A 173 13.00 -14.93 -3.13
C PRO A 173 11.95 -13.82 -2.95
N ALA A 174 10.68 -14.17 -2.77
CA ALA A 174 9.55 -13.23 -2.75
C ALA A 174 8.54 -13.62 -1.66
N PRO A 175 8.93 -13.51 -0.37
CA PRO A 175 8.14 -14.02 0.76
C PRO A 175 6.81 -13.29 0.96
N MET A 176 6.71 -12.03 0.53
CA MET A 176 5.50 -11.22 0.58
C MET A 176 4.42 -11.65 -0.44
N MET A 177 4.77 -12.48 -1.43
CA MET A 177 3.83 -12.87 -2.48
C MET A 177 2.85 -13.94 -1.99
N LYS A 178 1.60 -13.83 -2.42
CA LYS A 178 0.53 -14.78 -2.07
C LYS A 178 -0.14 -15.34 -3.32
N TRP A 179 -0.54 -16.61 -3.26
CA TRP A 179 -1.12 -17.36 -4.40
C TRP A 179 -2.65 -17.35 -4.41
#